data_AF-A0A654ABK0-F1
#
_entry.id   AF-A0A654ABK0-F1
#
_cell.length_a   1.000
_cell.length_b   1.000
_cell.length_c   1.000
_cell.angle_alpha   90.00
_cell.angle_beta   90.00
_cell.angle_gamma   90.00
#
_symmetry.space_group_name_H-M   'P 1'
#
loop_
_entity.id
_entity.type
_entity.pdbx_description
1 polymer ?
#
loop_
_entity_poly.entity_id
_entity_poly.type
_entity_poly.pdbx_seq_one_letter_code
_entity_poly.pdbx_strand_id
1 'polypeptide(L)'
;MYVLTIDQRGSTSDVDRVPELIAGLRSLTSARFERSVGDELQGVVDRADEVVDVALHALRSGYWYVGIGIGVVRLAPGGSPREGSGSGFVAARKAVELAKAAGGQVPLSVVAGMMGRGKGPPSQAREGADEGANEGAVAGANAQAVLRLIGRLVQERTQAQWRVVDSLRAVQAADGKHGSQKHVARELGITEQSVSRAVLRSGWQEEWAARPAAAMLLEYARSRVADANPAPPRNEGDM
;
A
#
# COMPACT_ATOMS: atom_id res chain seq x y z
N MET A 1 8.60 -8.73 -3.02
CA MET A 1 8.61 -7.26 -2.88
C MET A 1 7.27 -6.71 -3.34
N TYR A 2 6.94 -5.50 -2.94
CA TYR A 2 5.75 -4.78 -3.38
C TYR A 2 6.18 -3.62 -4.26
N VAL A 3 5.51 -3.44 -5.39
CA VAL A 3 5.65 -2.23 -6.21
C VAL A 3 4.38 -1.43 -6.04
N LEU A 4 4.54 -0.16 -5.65
CA LEU A 4 3.42 0.78 -5.62
C LEU A 4 3.53 1.71 -6.82
N THR A 5 2.44 1.80 -7.57
CA THR A 5 2.22 2.84 -8.57
C THR A 5 1.08 3.72 -8.07
N ILE A 6 1.34 5.02 -7.90
CA ILE A 6 0.36 5.99 -7.40
C ILE A 6 0.19 7.09 -8.45
N ASP A 7 -1.04 7.38 -8.82
CA ASP A 7 -1.39 8.24 -9.96
C ASP A 7 -2.41 9.30 -9.55
N GLN A 8 -2.22 10.55 -9.98
CA GLN A 8 -3.03 11.67 -9.54
C GLN A 8 -4.40 11.71 -10.24
N ARG A 9 -5.44 11.94 -9.46
CA ARG A 9 -6.80 12.17 -9.97
C ARG A 9 -6.92 13.59 -10.51
N GLY A 10 -7.42 13.71 -11.75
CA GLY A 10 -7.78 15.02 -12.32
C GLY A 10 -6.60 15.94 -12.60
N SER A 11 -5.41 15.39 -12.85
CA SER A 11 -4.15 16.13 -13.06
C SER A 11 -4.15 17.15 -14.20
N THR A 12 -5.03 16.99 -15.18
CA THR A 12 -5.18 17.98 -16.27
C THR A 12 -5.92 19.25 -15.84
N SER A 13 -6.55 19.25 -14.66
CA SER A 13 -7.42 20.33 -14.16
C SER A 13 -7.06 20.81 -12.75
N ASP A 14 -6.05 20.22 -12.11
CA ASP A 14 -5.64 20.51 -10.75
C ASP A 14 -4.12 20.76 -10.68
N VAL A 15 -3.64 21.27 -9.55
CA VAL A 15 -2.22 21.47 -9.28
C VAL A 15 -1.48 20.14 -9.21
N ASP A 16 -0.19 20.15 -9.54
CA ASP A 16 0.69 18.99 -9.42
C ASP A 16 1.00 18.69 -7.94
N ARG A 17 0.53 17.54 -7.43
CA ARG A 17 0.65 17.13 -6.02
C ARG A 17 1.74 16.08 -5.79
N VAL A 18 2.41 15.60 -6.84
CA VAL A 18 3.41 14.53 -6.73
C VAL A 18 4.59 14.92 -5.83
N PRO A 19 5.17 16.14 -5.89
CA PRO A 19 6.28 16.50 -5.03
C PRO A 19 5.90 16.48 -3.54
N GLU A 20 4.68 16.93 -3.21
CA GLU A 20 4.16 16.92 -1.84
C GLU A 20 3.99 15.50 -1.32
N LEU A 21 3.39 14.60 -2.12
CA LEU A 21 3.23 13.21 -1.73
C LEU A 21 4.58 12.53 -1.52
N ILE A 22 5.55 12.70 -2.43
CA ILE A 22 6.90 12.12 -2.27
C ILE A 22 7.56 12.61 -0.97
N ALA A 23 7.42 13.90 -0.63
CA ALA A 23 7.96 14.43 0.62
C ALA A 23 7.30 13.78 1.84
N GLY A 24 5.98 13.61 1.84
CA GLY A 24 5.23 12.96 2.92
C GLY A 24 5.63 11.50 3.13
N LEU A 25 5.83 10.73 2.05
CA LEU A 25 6.15 9.30 2.13
C LEU A 25 7.52 9.01 2.77
N ARG A 26 8.47 9.96 2.73
CA ARG A 26 9.81 9.81 3.37
C ARG A 26 9.74 9.62 4.89
N SER A 27 8.64 10.04 5.52
CA SER A 27 8.42 9.85 6.96
C SER A 27 7.83 8.47 7.31
N LEU A 28 7.35 7.72 6.31
CA LEU A 28 6.59 6.49 6.50
C LEU A 28 7.37 5.23 6.09
N THR A 29 8.33 5.38 5.18
CA THR A 29 9.08 4.25 4.65
C THR A 29 10.48 4.70 4.20
N SER A 30 11.42 3.77 4.30
CA SER A 30 12.77 3.94 3.74
C SER A 30 12.81 3.77 2.21
N ALA A 31 11.74 3.23 1.62
CA ALA A 31 11.63 3.04 0.18
C ALA A 31 11.67 4.38 -0.57
N ARG A 32 12.46 4.42 -1.64
CA ARG A 32 12.52 5.57 -2.52
C ARG A 32 11.28 5.60 -3.41
N PHE A 33 10.54 6.71 -3.37
CA PHE A 33 9.49 7.03 -4.33
C PHE A 33 9.96 8.09 -5.31
N GLU A 34 9.67 7.89 -6.59
CA GLU A 34 10.05 8.78 -7.67
C GLU A 34 8.91 8.97 -8.65
N ARG A 35 8.80 10.17 -9.22
CA ARG A 35 7.92 10.41 -10.37
C ARG A 35 8.38 9.51 -11.52
N SER A 36 7.44 8.75 -12.08
CA SER A 36 7.68 7.91 -13.26
C SER A 36 7.36 8.69 -14.54
N VAL A 37 6.10 8.72 -14.95
CA VAL A 37 5.61 9.42 -16.15
C VAL A 37 4.43 10.32 -15.76
N GLY A 38 4.45 11.57 -16.20
CA GLY A 38 3.37 12.51 -15.94
C GLY A 38 3.19 12.77 -14.44
N ASP A 39 2.01 12.48 -13.94
CA ASP A 39 1.50 12.62 -12.58
C ASP A 39 1.56 11.31 -11.76
N GLU A 40 2.23 10.30 -12.30
CA GLU A 40 2.47 9.01 -11.64
C GLU A 40 3.79 9.04 -10.85
N LEU A 41 3.80 8.40 -9.67
CA LEU A 41 5.00 8.05 -8.93
C LEU A 41 5.05 6.55 -8.63
N GLN A 42 6.27 6.03 -8.49
CA GLN A 42 6.53 4.62 -8.22
C GLN A 42 7.51 4.45 -7.06
N GLY A 43 7.32 3.37 -6.30
CA GLY A 43 8.23 2.94 -5.25
C GLY A 43 8.23 1.42 -5.10
N VAL A 44 9.38 0.88 -4.67
CA VAL A 44 9.52 -0.54 -4.32
C VAL A 44 9.66 -0.66 -2.82
N VAL A 45 8.70 -1.33 -2.19
CA VAL A 45 8.60 -1.47 -0.73
C VAL A 45 8.76 -2.94 -0.35
N ASP A 46 9.55 -3.20 0.68
CA ASP A 46 9.84 -4.57 1.12
C ASP A 46 8.84 -5.09 2.14
N ARG A 47 8.41 -4.22 3.04
CA ARG A 47 7.61 -4.53 4.24
C ARG A 47 6.12 -4.28 4.00
N ALA A 48 5.29 -5.28 4.30
CA ALA A 48 3.85 -5.20 4.08
C ALA A 48 3.15 -4.11 4.92
N ASP A 49 3.63 -3.85 6.15
CA ASP A 49 3.13 -2.76 7.01
C ASP A 49 3.40 -1.38 6.40
N GLU A 50 4.59 -1.16 5.83
CA GLU A 50 4.92 0.10 5.14
C GLU A 50 4.05 0.30 3.89
N VAL A 51 3.69 -0.77 3.16
CA VAL A 51 2.74 -0.71 2.04
C VAL A 51 1.39 -0.20 2.52
N VAL A 52 0.90 -0.68 3.67
CA VAL A 52 -0.36 -0.23 4.27
C VAL A 52 -0.26 1.25 4.64
N ASP A 53 0.84 1.67 5.27
CA ASP A 53 1.05 3.07 5.66
C ASP A 53 1.07 4.02 4.46
N VAL A 54 1.84 3.68 3.42
CA VAL A 54 1.92 4.46 2.18
C VAL A 54 0.56 4.54 1.50
N ALA A 55 -0.13 3.41 1.35
CA ALA A 55 -1.43 3.36 0.68
C ALA A 55 -2.48 4.22 1.40
N LEU A 56 -2.57 4.12 2.73
CA LEU A 56 -3.53 4.92 3.51
C LEU A 56 -3.16 6.40 3.57
N HIS A 57 -1.87 6.73 3.59
CA HIS A 57 -1.41 8.11 3.48
C HIS A 57 -1.81 8.74 2.13
N ALA A 58 -1.61 8.03 1.03
CA ALA A 58 -2.05 8.48 -0.29
C ALA A 58 -3.58 8.63 -0.35
N LEU A 59 -4.34 7.66 0.16
CA LEU A 59 -5.81 7.71 0.11
C LEU A 59 -6.41 8.88 0.91
N ARG A 60 -5.73 9.36 1.95
CA ARG A 60 -6.19 10.44 2.84
C ARG A 60 -6.61 11.70 2.11
N SER A 61 -5.86 12.13 1.10
CA SER A 61 -6.14 13.40 0.42
C SER A 61 -7.31 13.29 -0.57
N GLY A 62 -7.70 12.07 -0.97
CA GLY A 62 -8.74 11.83 -1.96
C GLY A 62 -8.30 12.06 -3.41
N TYR A 63 -7.05 12.47 -3.66
CA TYR A 63 -6.54 12.84 -4.99
C TYR A 63 -5.72 11.75 -5.69
N TRP A 64 -5.69 10.53 -5.19
CA TRP A 64 -4.78 9.50 -5.69
C TRP A 64 -5.49 8.18 -6.02
N TYR A 65 -5.07 7.56 -7.11
CA TYR A 65 -5.26 6.13 -7.38
C TYR A 65 -4.04 5.37 -6.89
N VAL A 66 -4.26 4.25 -6.20
CA VAL A 66 -3.17 3.43 -5.61
C VAL A 66 -3.21 2.02 -6.19
N GLY A 67 -2.17 1.66 -6.95
CA GLY A 67 -1.94 0.31 -7.44
C GLY A 67 -0.84 -0.40 -6.66
N ILE A 68 -1.14 -1.57 -6.08
CA ILE A 68 -0.17 -2.42 -5.39
C ILE A 68 0.07 -3.68 -6.22
N GLY A 69 1.29 -3.83 -6.72
CA GLY A 69 1.76 -5.03 -7.42
C GLY A 69 2.58 -5.92 -6.50
N ILE A 70 2.26 -7.21 -6.47
CA ILE A 70 3.01 -8.23 -5.74
C ILE A 70 3.73 -9.10 -6.76
N GLY A 71 5.06 -9.23 -6.68
CA GLY A 71 5.77 -10.09 -7.62
C GLY A 71 7.28 -10.00 -7.54
N VAL A 72 7.92 -10.65 -8.51
CA VAL A 72 9.38 -10.57 -8.68
C VAL A 72 9.75 -9.17 -9.13
N VAL A 73 10.77 -8.62 -8.48
CA VAL A 73 11.37 -7.33 -8.79
C VAL A 73 12.85 -7.54 -9.02
N ARG A 74 13.34 -7.02 -10.15
CA ARG A 74 14.75 -6.90 -10.48
C ARG A 74 15.07 -5.41 -10.48
N LEU A 75 15.84 -5.00 -9.47
CA LEU A 75 16.29 -3.64 -9.27
C LEU A 75 17.66 -3.70 -8.60
N ALA A 76 18.62 -2.89 -9.07
CA ALA A 76 19.92 -2.80 -8.43
C ALA A 76 19.80 -2.21 -7.02
N PRO A 77 20.65 -2.57 -6.05
CA PRO A 77 20.66 -1.93 -4.74
C PRO A 77 20.80 -0.41 -4.86
N GLY A 78 19.87 0.35 -4.28
CA GLY A 78 19.82 1.81 -4.38
C GLY A 78 19.42 2.35 -5.77
N GLY A 79 19.07 1.49 -6.72
CA GLY A 79 18.62 1.86 -8.06
C GLY A 79 17.30 2.62 -8.05
N SER A 80 17.04 3.36 -9.14
CA SER A 80 15.76 4.04 -9.31
C SER A 80 14.63 3.02 -9.57
N PRO A 81 13.46 3.09 -8.91
CA PRO A 81 12.32 2.26 -9.25
C PRO A 81 11.94 2.32 -10.73
N ARG A 82 12.26 3.41 -11.44
CA ARG A 82 12.02 3.57 -12.88
C ARG A 82 12.84 2.62 -13.76
N GLU A 83 13.98 2.18 -13.25
CA GLU A 83 14.88 1.23 -13.92
C GLU A 83 14.52 -0.23 -13.56
N GLY A 84 13.60 -0.41 -12.62
CA GLY A 84 13.17 -1.71 -12.15
C GLY A 84 12.34 -2.48 -13.19
N SER A 85 12.45 -3.80 -13.16
CA SER A 85 11.66 -4.70 -14.00
C SER A 85 11.14 -5.90 -13.23
N GLY A 86 10.21 -6.65 -13.82
CA GLY A 86 9.66 -7.88 -13.24
C GLY A 86 8.15 -7.88 -13.11
N SER A 87 7.58 -9.01 -12.68
CA SER A 87 6.13 -9.17 -12.60
C SER A 87 5.48 -8.23 -11.59
N GLY A 88 6.22 -7.76 -10.57
CA GLY A 88 5.74 -6.77 -9.61
C GLY A 88 5.37 -5.43 -10.24
N PHE A 89 6.20 -4.92 -11.16
CA PHE A 89 5.93 -3.65 -11.87
C PHE A 89 4.74 -3.76 -12.81
N VAL A 90 4.64 -4.88 -13.54
CA VAL A 90 3.49 -5.14 -14.43
C VAL A 90 2.20 -5.25 -13.62
N ALA A 91 2.25 -5.93 -12.48
CA ALA A 91 1.12 -6.04 -11.57
C ALA A 91 0.71 -4.70 -10.97
N ALA A 92 1.65 -3.86 -10.55
CA ALA A 92 1.36 -2.54 -9.98
C ALA A 92 0.69 -1.62 -11.00
N ARG A 93 1.17 -1.63 -12.24
CA ARG A 93 0.52 -0.91 -13.34
C ARG A 93 -0.89 -1.42 -13.60
N LYS A 94 -1.09 -2.74 -13.65
CA LYS A 94 -2.44 -3.31 -13.78
C LYS A 94 -3.34 -2.90 -12.60
N ALA A 95 -2.79 -2.88 -11.39
CA ALA A 95 -3.53 -2.51 -10.18
C ALA A 95 -3.98 -1.04 -10.21
N VAL A 96 -3.12 -0.10 -10.61
CA VAL A 96 -3.52 1.33 -10.67
C VAL A 96 -4.59 1.56 -11.74
N GLU A 97 -4.51 0.86 -12.88
CA GLU A 97 -5.55 0.94 -13.92
C GLU A 97 -6.88 0.35 -13.45
N LEU A 98 -6.85 -0.75 -12.69
CA LEU A 98 -8.06 -1.28 -12.03
C LEU A 98 -8.62 -0.30 -10.99
N ALA A 99 -7.75 0.42 -10.27
CA ALA A 99 -8.18 1.45 -9.32
C ALA A 99 -8.84 2.65 -10.02
N LYS A 100 -8.34 3.06 -11.19
CA LYS A 100 -8.94 4.09 -12.05
C LYS A 100 -10.33 3.67 -12.55
N ALA A 101 -10.48 2.40 -12.92
CA ALA A 101 -11.73 1.84 -13.42
C ALA A 101 -12.77 1.52 -12.32
N ALA A 102 -12.40 1.54 -11.04
CA ALA A 102 -13.24 1.10 -9.91
C ALA A 102 -14.39 2.09 -9.55
N GLY A 103 -14.52 3.22 -10.25
CA GLY A 103 -15.63 4.17 -10.08
C GLY A 103 -15.71 4.76 -8.67
N GLY A 104 -16.88 4.70 -8.04
CA GLY A 104 -17.16 5.28 -6.71
C GLY A 104 -16.58 4.50 -5.51
N GLN A 105 -15.84 3.43 -5.76
CA GLN A 105 -15.15 2.68 -4.71
C GLN A 105 -13.89 3.42 -4.24
N VAL A 106 -13.31 2.97 -3.11
CA VAL A 106 -11.99 3.44 -2.68
C VAL A 106 -10.98 3.12 -3.79
N PRO A 107 -10.21 4.12 -4.29
CA PRO A 107 -9.37 4.01 -5.49
C PRO A 107 -8.05 3.28 -5.20
N LEU A 108 -8.15 2.04 -4.76
CA LEU A 108 -7.02 1.17 -4.44
C LEU A 108 -7.25 -0.21 -5.02
N SER A 109 -6.25 -0.81 -5.66
CA SER A 109 -6.30 -2.22 -6.05
C SER A 109 -4.99 -2.94 -5.75
N VAL A 110 -5.08 -4.27 -5.58
CA VAL A 110 -3.94 -5.17 -5.36
C VAL A 110 -3.95 -6.23 -6.47
N VAL A 111 -2.81 -6.46 -7.10
CA VAL A 111 -2.65 -7.48 -8.14
C VAL A 111 -1.42 -8.33 -7.84
N ALA A 112 -1.60 -9.65 -7.89
CA ALA A 112 -0.52 -10.62 -7.90
C ALA A 112 0.03 -10.79 -9.32
N GLY A 113 1.34 -10.62 -9.47
CA GLY A 113 2.08 -10.69 -10.73
C GLY A 113 2.54 -12.10 -11.03
N MET A 114 1.90 -12.76 -11.98
CA MET A 114 2.36 -14.03 -12.56
C MET A 114 3.52 -13.77 -13.54
N MET A 115 4.55 -14.62 -13.56
CA MET A 115 5.43 -14.69 -14.74
C MET A 115 4.66 -15.35 -15.90
N GLY A 116 4.91 -14.86 -17.12
CA GLY A 116 4.14 -15.23 -18.30
C GLY A 116 4.02 -16.74 -18.49
N ARG A 117 2.80 -17.20 -18.81
CA ARG A 117 2.51 -18.58 -19.24
C ARG A 117 3.54 -19.02 -20.27
N GLY A 118 4.46 -19.91 -19.90
CA GLY A 118 5.24 -20.65 -20.88
C GLY A 118 4.25 -21.39 -21.80
N LYS A 119 4.37 -21.24 -23.12
CA LYS A 119 3.61 -22.03 -24.09
C LYS A 119 4.19 -23.45 -24.13
N GLY A 120 3.95 -24.24 -23.09
CA GLY A 120 4.21 -25.68 -23.05
C GLY A 120 2.94 -26.47 -22.75
N PRO A 121 2.96 -27.81 -22.78
CA PRO A 121 1.88 -28.64 -22.27
C PRO A 121 1.72 -28.49 -20.74
N PRO A 122 0.57 -28.91 -20.17
CA PRO A 122 0.40 -29.04 -18.71
C PRO A 122 1.44 -30.03 -18.15
N SER A 123 2.00 -29.71 -16.98
CA SER A 123 2.87 -30.60 -16.20
C SER A 123 2.48 -30.48 -14.73
N GLN A 124 2.77 -31.47 -13.90
CA GLN A 124 2.44 -31.42 -12.45
C GLN A 124 3.05 -30.20 -11.75
N ALA A 125 4.28 -29.82 -12.12
CA ALA A 125 4.91 -28.59 -11.63
C ALA A 125 4.13 -27.32 -12.04
N ARG A 126 3.46 -27.36 -13.19
CA ARG A 126 2.62 -26.26 -13.69
C ARG A 126 1.25 -26.22 -13.02
N GLU A 127 0.66 -27.36 -12.69
CA GLU A 127 -0.59 -27.44 -11.93
C GLU A 127 -0.41 -26.84 -10.53
N GLY A 128 0.65 -27.22 -9.80
CA GLY A 128 0.96 -26.61 -8.51
C GLY A 128 1.28 -25.11 -8.59
N ALA A 129 1.93 -24.66 -9.67
CA ALA A 129 2.17 -23.23 -9.90
C ALA A 129 0.88 -22.45 -10.21
N ASP A 130 -0.04 -23.04 -10.98
CA ASP A 130 -1.35 -22.44 -11.29
C ASP A 130 -2.24 -22.35 -10.03
N GLU A 131 -2.22 -23.38 -9.17
CA GLU A 131 -2.88 -23.36 -7.86
C GLU A 131 -2.31 -22.29 -6.94
N GLY A 132 -0.97 -22.27 -6.75
CA GLY A 132 -0.31 -21.26 -5.92
C GLY A 132 -0.53 -19.83 -6.43
N ALA A 133 -0.56 -19.64 -7.75
CA ALA A 133 -0.85 -18.34 -8.34
C ALA A 133 -2.33 -17.92 -8.16
N ASN A 134 -3.27 -18.87 -8.22
CA ASN A 134 -4.67 -18.62 -7.89
C ASN A 134 -4.84 -18.26 -6.40
N GLU A 135 -4.19 -19.00 -5.50
CA GLU A 135 -4.18 -18.68 -4.07
C GLU A 135 -3.58 -17.30 -3.79
N GLY A 136 -2.48 -16.94 -4.47
CA GLY A 136 -1.89 -15.60 -4.39
C GLY A 136 -2.83 -14.50 -4.89
N ALA A 137 -3.59 -14.76 -5.95
CA ALA A 137 -4.60 -13.84 -6.45
C ALA A 137 -5.76 -13.66 -5.46
N VAL A 138 -6.26 -14.76 -4.86
CA VAL A 138 -7.30 -14.73 -3.83
C VAL A 138 -6.82 -13.99 -2.58
N ALA A 139 -5.60 -14.26 -2.12
CA ALA A 139 -4.98 -13.56 -1.01
C ALA A 139 -4.81 -12.05 -1.28
N GLY A 140 -4.40 -11.68 -2.50
CA GLY A 140 -4.33 -10.29 -2.94
C GLY A 140 -5.69 -9.60 -2.93
N ALA A 141 -6.75 -10.28 -3.38
CA ALA A 141 -8.12 -9.77 -3.32
C ALA A 141 -8.61 -9.57 -1.87
N ASN A 142 -8.25 -10.48 -0.96
CA ASN A 142 -8.56 -10.34 0.47
C ASN A 142 -7.84 -9.12 1.08
N ALA A 143 -6.54 -8.94 0.77
CA ALA A 143 -5.80 -7.76 1.18
C ALA A 143 -6.44 -6.46 0.65
N GLN A 144 -6.82 -6.44 -0.62
CA GLN A 144 -7.52 -5.33 -1.24
C GLN A 144 -8.83 -5.00 -0.52
N ALA A 145 -9.64 -6.01 -0.18
CA ALA A 145 -10.91 -5.81 0.50
C ALA A 145 -10.72 -5.11 1.86
N VAL A 146 -9.76 -5.57 2.66
CA VAL A 146 -9.44 -4.95 3.97
C VAL A 146 -8.88 -3.53 3.77
N LEU A 147 -7.94 -3.35 2.83
CA LEU A 147 -7.36 -2.04 2.52
C LEU A 147 -8.42 -1.03 2.06
N ARG A 148 -9.40 -1.46 1.26
CA ARG A 148 -10.52 -0.60 0.84
C ARG A 148 -11.45 -0.26 2.01
N LEU A 149 -11.72 -1.22 2.90
CA LEU A 149 -12.56 -0.98 4.08
C LEU A 149 -11.94 0.09 4.98
N ILE A 150 -10.66 -0.06 5.35
CA ILE A 150 -9.98 0.93 6.20
C ILE A 150 -9.65 2.22 5.45
N GLY A 151 -9.39 2.13 4.14
CA GLY A 151 -9.23 3.29 3.26
C GLY A 151 -10.48 4.17 3.18
N ARG A 152 -11.68 3.56 3.30
CA ARG A 152 -12.94 4.32 3.37
C ARG A 152 -13.02 5.15 4.65
N LEU A 153 -12.67 4.57 5.81
CA LEU A 153 -12.62 5.30 7.08
C LEU A 153 -11.66 6.49 7.01
N VAL A 154 -10.49 6.29 6.39
CA VAL A 154 -9.50 7.34 6.14
C VAL A 154 -10.09 8.47 5.28
N GLN A 155 -10.79 8.16 4.20
CA GLN A 155 -11.36 9.17 3.29
C GLN A 155 -12.55 9.94 3.88
N GLU A 156 -13.32 9.33 4.78
CA GLU A 156 -14.51 9.96 5.37
C GLU A 156 -14.21 10.87 6.56
N ARG A 157 -12.97 10.84 7.07
CA ARG A 157 -12.56 11.69 8.17
C ARG A 157 -12.60 13.16 7.78
N THR A 158 -13.32 13.93 8.58
CA THR A 158 -13.33 15.40 8.52
C THR A 158 -11.97 15.97 8.91
N GLN A 159 -11.69 17.20 8.47
CA GLN A 159 -10.47 17.92 8.86
C GLN A 159 -10.33 18.07 10.39
N ALA A 160 -11.44 18.23 11.11
CA ALA A 160 -11.42 18.30 12.57
C ALA A 160 -11.02 16.96 13.21
N GLN A 161 -11.50 15.84 12.68
CA GLN A 161 -11.10 14.51 13.13
C GLN A 161 -9.64 14.23 12.82
N TRP A 162 -9.17 14.58 11.62
CA TRP A 162 -7.76 14.45 11.23
C TRP A 162 -6.83 15.23 12.15
N ARG A 163 -7.16 16.48 12.52
CA ARG A 163 -6.35 17.25 13.49
C ARG A 163 -6.17 16.52 14.82
N VAL A 164 -7.25 15.94 15.36
CA VAL A 164 -7.17 15.16 16.61
C VAL A 164 -6.33 13.89 16.42
N VAL A 165 -6.59 13.16 15.34
CA VAL A 165 -5.92 11.92 14.99
C VAL A 165 -4.41 12.10 14.81
N ASP A 166 -3.99 13.14 14.07
CA ASP A 166 -2.59 13.41 13.80
C ASP A 166 -1.84 13.81 15.06
N SER A 167 -2.46 14.63 15.91
CA SER A 167 -1.91 15.02 17.21
C SER A 167 -1.72 13.79 18.11
N LEU A 168 -2.70 12.88 18.14
CA LEU A 168 -2.58 11.63 18.90
C LEU A 168 -1.47 10.73 18.36
N ARG A 169 -1.30 10.64 17.04
CA ARG A 169 -0.23 9.88 16.41
C ARG A 169 1.15 10.43 16.79
N ALA A 170 1.31 11.75 16.74
CA ALA A 170 2.56 12.41 17.11
C ALA A 170 2.93 12.14 18.58
N VAL A 171 1.96 12.23 19.49
CA VAL A 171 2.18 11.97 20.93
C VAL A 171 2.48 10.50 21.20
N GLN A 172 1.77 9.56 20.55
CA GLN A 172 2.00 8.13 20.73
C GLN A 172 3.41 7.69 20.27
N ALA A 173 3.95 8.34 19.25
CA ALA A 173 5.32 8.09 18.80
C ALA A 173 6.38 8.59 19.80
N ALA A 174 6.06 9.62 20.60
CA ALA A 174 7.00 10.25 21.53
C ALA A 174 6.94 9.67 22.97
N ASP A 175 5.75 9.58 23.57
CA ASP A 175 5.60 9.41 25.04
C ASP A 175 4.73 8.20 25.46
N GLY A 176 4.33 7.34 24.53
CA GLY A 176 3.49 6.17 24.81
C GLY A 176 2.01 6.47 25.04
N LYS A 177 1.21 5.44 25.36
CA LYS A 177 -0.27 5.50 25.30
C LYS A 177 -0.95 6.34 26.39
N HIS A 178 -0.34 6.53 27.56
CA HIS A 178 -1.04 7.06 28.75
C HIS A 178 -1.14 8.60 28.72
N GLY A 179 -2.35 9.13 28.93
CA GLY A 179 -2.58 10.59 29.03
C GLY A 179 -2.57 11.37 27.71
N SER A 180 -2.41 10.70 26.57
CA SER A 180 -2.30 11.33 25.24
C SER A 180 -3.51 12.19 24.87
N GLN A 181 -4.74 11.76 25.19
CA GLN A 181 -5.95 12.56 24.89
C GLN A 181 -6.02 13.87 25.68
N LYS A 182 -5.59 13.86 26.95
CA LYS A 182 -5.55 15.06 27.79
C LYS A 182 -4.51 16.07 27.29
N HIS A 183 -3.36 15.57 26.85
CA HIS A 183 -2.34 16.41 26.22
C HIS A 183 -2.88 17.03 24.92
N VAL A 184 -3.40 16.21 24.01
CA VAL A 184 -3.96 16.67 22.73
C VAL A 184 -5.12 17.65 22.91
N ALA A 185 -5.98 17.44 23.90
CA ALA A 185 -7.06 18.38 24.22
C ALA A 185 -6.52 19.77 24.57
N ARG A 186 -5.48 19.83 25.42
CA ARG A 186 -4.81 21.08 25.81
C ARG A 186 -4.15 21.76 24.61
N GLU A 187 -3.41 21.00 23.79
CA GLU A 187 -2.70 21.52 22.62
C GLU A 187 -3.67 22.09 21.57
N LEU A 188 -4.77 21.38 21.31
CA LEU A 188 -5.77 21.79 20.33
C LEU A 188 -6.78 22.82 20.88
N GLY A 189 -6.70 23.20 22.16
CA GLY A 189 -7.63 24.14 22.78
C GLY A 189 -9.08 23.64 22.83
N ILE A 190 -9.31 22.34 22.92
CA ILE A 190 -10.64 21.70 22.98
C ILE A 190 -10.77 20.82 24.22
N THR A 191 -11.98 20.34 24.51
CA THR A 191 -12.23 19.47 25.67
C THR A 191 -11.78 18.02 25.41
N GLU A 192 -11.40 17.29 26.46
CA GLU A 192 -11.10 15.85 26.39
C GLU A 192 -12.30 15.05 25.84
N GLN A 193 -13.53 15.46 26.17
CA GLN A 193 -14.75 14.86 25.61
C GLN A 193 -14.85 15.09 24.10
N SER A 194 -14.39 16.23 23.59
CA SER A 194 -14.36 16.52 22.15
C SER A 194 -13.32 15.64 21.44
N VAL A 195 -12.14 15.47 22.02
CA VAL A 195 -11.11 14.54 21.54
C VAL A 195 -11.64 13.11 21.50
N SER A 196 -12.21 12.62 22.61
CA SER A 196 -12.78 11.28 22.72
C SER A 196 -13.87 11.02 21.67
N ARG A 197 -14.83 11.96 21.50
CA ARG A 197 -15.86 11.87 20.46
C ARG A 197 -15.28 11.89 19.04
N ALA A 198 -14.24 12.69 18.79
CA ALA A 198 -13.58 12.73 17.49
C ALA A 198 -12.91 11.39 17.17
N VAL A 199 -12.19 10.80 18.13
CA VAL A 199 -11.58 9.47 18.01
C VAL A 199 -12.64 8.42 17.68
N LEU A 200 -13.72 8.35 18.47
CA LEU A 200 -14.81 7.39 18.25
C LEU A 200 -15.46 7.54 16.86
N ARG A 201 -15.76 8.77 16.43
CA ARG A 201 -16.42 9.01 15.12
C ARG A 201 -15.49 8.91 13.92
N SER A 202 -14.18 8.94 14.14
CA SER A 202 -13.19 8.88 13.05
C SER A 202 -12.91 7.45 12.58
N GLY A 203 -13.40 6.42 13.29
CA GLY A 203 -13.03 5.03 13.02
C GLY A 203 -11.53 4.76 13.24
N TRP A 204 -10.87 5.54 14.10
CA TRP A 204 -9.42 5.44 14.32
C TRP A 204 -9.02 4.09 14.91
N GLN A 205 -9.78 3.59 15.90
CA GLN A 205 -9.45 2.31 16.54
C GLN A 205 -9.63 1.15 15.57
N GLU A 206 -10.70 1.18 14.77
CA GLU A 206 -11.02 0.18 13.75
C GLU A 206 -9.96 0.15 12.65
N GLU A 207 -9.56 1.33 12.13
CA GLU A 207 -8.46 1.43 11.18
C GLU A 207 -7.18 0.81 11.77
N TRP A 208 -6.78 1.22 12.98
CA TRP A 208 -5.52 0.74 13.57
C TRP A 208 -5.51 -0.74 13.92
N ALA A 209 -6.64 -1.27 14.38
CA ALA A 209 -6.79 -2.71 14.64
C ALA A 209 -6.73 -3.53 13.35
N ALA A 210 -7.19 -3.00 12.23
CA ALA A 210 -7.22 -3.70 10.94
C ALA A 210 -5.91 -3.58 10.12
N ARG A 211 -5.06 -2.59 10.40
CA ARG A 211 -3.74 -2.44 9.73
C ARG A 211 -2.88 -3.70 9.76
N PRO A 212 -2.68 -4.38 10.92
CA PRO A 212 -1.93 -5.64 10.96
C PRO A 212 -2.55 -6.75 10.11
N ALA A 213 -3.89 -6.82 10.05
CA ALA A 213 -4.58 -7.82 9.23
C ALA A 213 -4.35 -7.58 7.73
N ALA A 214 -4.41 -6.32 7.28
CA ALA A 214 -4.08 -5.95 5.90
C ALA A 214 -2.62 -6.33 5.55
N ALA A 215 -1.67 -6.03 6.44
CA ALA A 215 -0.27 -6.38 6.25
C ALA A 215 -0.05 -7.90 6.20
N MET A 216 -0.70 -8.66 7.09
CA MET A 216 -0.65 -10.12 7.10
C MET A 216 -1.17 -10.74 5.78
N LEU A 217 -2.27 -10.21 5.24
CA LEU A 217 -2.83 -10.68 3.97
C LEU A 217 -1.92 -10.34 2.78
N LEU A 218 -1.28 -9.17 2.79
CA LEU A 218 -0.26 -8.80 1.79
C LEU A 218 0.95 -9.73 1.87
N GLU A 219 1.43 -10.08 3.06
CA GLU A 219 2.55 -11.00 3.24
C GLU A 219 2.17 -12.41 2.79
N TYR A 220 0.97 -12.86 3.15
CA TYR A 220 0.45 -14.15 2.71
C TYR A 220 0.36 -14.22 1.18
N ALA A 221 -0.20 -13.19 0.53
CA ALA A 221 -0.24 -13.11 -0.93
C ALA A 221 1.17 -13.14 -1.56
N ARG A 222 2.13 -12.42 -0.97
CA ARG A 222 3.53 -12.42 -1.41
C ARG A 222 4.17 -13.80 -1.29
N SER A 223 3.91 -14.53 -0.19
CA SER A 223 4.43 -15.89 0.00
C SER A 223 3.95 -16.85 -1.10
N ARG A 224 2.66 -16.80 -1.44
CA ARG A 224 2.07 -17.63 -2.49
C ARG A 224 2.61 -17.32 -3.88
N VAL A 225 2.84 -16.04 -4.18
CA VAL A 225 3.47 -15.62 -5.44
C VAL A 225 4.93 -16.07 -5.52
N ALA A 226 5.63 -16.14 -4.39
CA ALA A 226 7.00 -16.66 -4.34
C ALA A 226 7.04 -18.19 -4.51
N ASP A 227 6.12 -18.91 -3.86
CA ASP A 227 6.00 -20.38 -3.97
C ASP A 227 5.65 -20.81 -5.40
N ALA A 228 4.78 -20.06 -6.08
CA ALA A 228 4.44 -20.28 -7.48
C ALA A 228 5.59 -19.90 -8.45
N ASN A 229 6.68 -19.32 -7.95
CA ASN A 229 7.79 -18.83 -8.77
C ASN A 229 9.15 -19.08 -8.10
N PRO A 230 9.53 -20.36 -7.92
CA PRO A 230 10.79 -20.71 -7.28
C PRO A 230 11.97 -20.18 -8.11
N ALA A 231 12.98 -19.65 -7.44
CA ALA A 231 14.22 -19.26 -8.10
C ALA A 231 14.84 -20.46 -8.84
N PRO A 232 15.46 -20.27 -10.01
CA PRO A 232 16.17 -21.37 -10.67
C PRO A 232 17.24 -21.94 -9.74
N PRO A 233 17.49 -23.27 -9.77
CA PRO A 233 18.52 -23.89 -8.95
C PRO A 233 19.87 -23.21 -9.22
N ARG A 234 20.62 -22.89 -8.16
CA ARG A 234 21.99 -22.39 -8.30
C ARG A 234 22.83 -23.50 -8.91
N ASN A 235 23.47 -23.26 -10.06
CA ASN A 235 24.40 -24.21 -10.64
C ASN A 235 25.55 -24.45 -9.65
N GLU A 236 25.78 -25.72 -9.29
CA GLU A 236 26.85 -26.17 -8.38
C GLU A 236 28.27 -26.04 -8.99
N GLY A 237 28.47 -25.16 -9.98
CA GLY A 237 29.71 -25.02 -10.76
C GLY A 237 30.54 -23.77 -10.50
N ASP A 238 30.11 -22.85 -9.62
CA ASP A 238 30.85 -21.63 -9.25
C ASP A 238 31.56 -21.78 -7.88
N MET A 239 32.30 -22.88 -7.69
CA MET A 239 33.32 -23.01 -6.64
C MET A 239 34.66 -23.41 -7.23
#